data_AF-A0A4Q9H949-F1
#
_entry.id   AF-A0A4Q9H949-F1
#
_cell.length_a   1.000
_cell.length_b   1.000
_cell.length_c   1.000
_cell.angle_alpha   90.00
_cell.angle_beta   90.00
_cell.angle_gamma   90.00
#
_symmetry.space_group_name_H-M   'P 1'
#
loop_
_entity.id
_entity.type
_entity.pdbx_description
1 polymer ?
#
loop_
_entity_poly.entity_id
_entity_poly.type
_entity_poly.pdbx_seq_one_letter_code
_entity_poly.pdbx_strand_id
1 'polypeptide(L)'
;MPVHSFLPNFMKTKSFTLPSVGILMLGFVLFFGSCRKNDLPDPDSADQLSVKTKLSAIPPNETPLSITNGTFYIVNRKSGKTLDVGGFQTADGSNVSQYGGTGGTNQKWNLTLLSGGYYSIIGVHSSKGLQVDQAGTADGDNVNISTYSGTTNQQWQFTSLGNGYYRIINRNSGKDLEVANQSIANGANVAQWTYNGGENQQWSLLTVNAGGQLNWVLNSTGVPADVLARITSAMNDACARYNAGANWPARTLTVQYNTGVPTADGSTNGNIRFGANTSYQNVRTAMHEIAHTYGVGLSSGWTSNTSTGDFLGANTVALVKIFDGTSGVIHIGGGHFWPYGLNYDNEWSETNAFRHVKLVFAMRSDGM
;
A
#
# COMPACT_ATOMS: atom_id res chain seq x y z
N MET A 1 -60.56 15.35 -11.34
CA MET A 1 -61.86 15.14 -10.65
C MET A 1 -62.29 13.70 -10.90
N PRO A 2 -63.01 13.02 -9.99
CA PRO A 2 -62.91 12.88 -8.53
C PRO A 2 -62.66 11.37 -8.14
N VAL A 3 -61.97 11.01 -7.05
CA VAL A 3 -62.29 10.91 -5.60
C VAL A 3 -63.16 9.69 -5.15
N HIS A 4 -62.65 8.99 -4.11
CA HIS A 4 -63.32 8.19 -3.05
C HIS A 4 -63.81 6.76 -3.37
N SER A 5 -63.78 5.72 -2.53
CA SER A 5 -63.50 5.45 -1.08
C SER A 5 -63.91 3.95 -0.85
N PHE A 6 -63.40 3.09 0.04
CA PHE A 6 -63.65 2.99 1.50
C PHE A 6 -62.96 1.70 2.04
N LEU A 7 -62.50 1.77 3.30
CA LEU A 7 -62.10 0.72 4.28
C LEU A 7 -63.29 -0.23 4.67
N PRO A 8 -63.22 -1.28 5.57
CA PRO A 8 -62.38 -1.39 6.78
C PRO A 8 -62.02 -2.79 7.44
N ASN A 9 -61.17 -2.71 8.48
CA ASN A 9 -61.11 -3.41 9.81
C ASN A 9 -60.88 -4.94 10.03
N PHE A 10 -59.91 -5.29 10.91
CA PHE A 10 -60.01 -5.82 12.32
C PHE A 10 -58.70 -6.56 12.73
N MET A 11 -57.88 -6.09 13.70
CA MET A 11 -57.83 -6.37 15.18
C MET A 11 -57.30 -7.80 15.55
N LYS A 12 -56.22 -8.04 16.33
CA LYS A 12 -56.01 -7.97 17.82
C LYS A 12 -54.58 -8.50 18.16
N THR A 13 -53.69 -7.81 18.88
CA THR A 13 -53.38 -7.77 20.35
C THR A 13 -52.90 -9.04 21.09
N LYS A 14 -51.75 -8.90 21.81
CA LYS A 14 -51.29 -9.43 23.14
C LYS A 14 -49.73 -9.49 23.13
N SER A 15 -48.87 -8.84 23.94
CA SER A 15 -48.77 -8.43 25.37
C SER A 15 -48.50 -9.57 26.36
N PHE A 16 -47.27 -9.66 26.94
CA PHE A 16 -46.87 -10.24 28.27
C PHE A 16 -45.36 -9.92 28.51
N THR A 17 -44.91 -8.95 29.32
CA THR A 17 -44.61 -8.86 30.78
C THR A 17 -43.64 -9.91 31.40
N LEU A 18 -42.50 -9.40 31.92
CA LEU A 18 -41.55 -10.03 32.87
C LEU A 18 -42.10 -10.05 34.32
N PRO A 19 -41.52 -10.85 35.22
CA PRO A 19 -40.88 -10.24 36.41
C PRO A 19 -39.59 -10.97 36.90
N SER A 20 -39.14 -10.56 38.09
CA SER A 20 -37.78 -10.36 38.58
C SER A 20 -37.32 -11.32 39.70
N VAL A 21 -36.00 -11.38 39.90
CA VAL A 21 -35.22 -11.54 41.17
C VAL A 21 -35.21 -12.89 41.90
N GLY A 22 -33.99 -13.37 42.20
CA GLY A 22 -33.67 -14.32 43.27
C GLY A 22 -32.17 -14.35 43.60
N ILE A 23 -31.80 -13.75 44.73
CA ILE A 23 -30.48 -13.81 45.38
C ILE A 23 -30.47 -15.00 46.35
N LEU A 24 -29.38 -15.79 46.39
CA LEU A 24 -29.06 -16.63 47.54
C LEU A 24 -27.53 -16.75 47.74
N MET A 25 -27.05 -16.32 48.92
CA MET A 25 -25.73 -16.64 49.46
C MET A 25 -25.77 -18.00 50.18
N LEU A 26 -24.68 -18.78 50.12
CA LEU A 26 -23.86 -19.25 51.27
C LEU A 26 -22.87 -20.33 50.82
N GLY A 27 -21.65 -20.32 51.41
CA GLY A 27 -20.82 -21.52 51.49
C GLY A 27 -19.32 -21.32 51.32
N PHE A 28 -18.66 -20.71 52.32
CA PHE A 28 -17.22 -20.85 52.51
C PHE A 28 -16.96 -22.23 53.12
N VAL A 29 -16.21 -23.10 52.44
CA VAL A 29 -15.56 -24.27 53.04
C VAL A 29 -14.11 -24.30 52.58
N LEU A 30 -13.21 -23.94 53.50
CA LEU A 30 -11.78 -24.22 53.42
C LEU A 30 -11.55 -25.61 54.04
N PHE A 31 -10.93 -26.52 53.30
CA PHE A 31 -10.22 -27.66 53.88
C PHE A 31 -8.87 -27.86 53.18
N PHE A 32 -7.85 -28.08 54.00
CA PHE A 32 -6.44 -28.24 53.67
C PHE A 32 -6.08 -29.69 53.30
N GLY A 33 -5.03 -29.83 52.47
CA GLY A 33 -4.22 -31.05 52.31
C GLY A 33 -4.82 -32.09 51.34
N SER A 34 -4.07 -32.88 50.57
CA SER A 34 -2.64 -33.17 50.54
C SER A 34 -2.35 -33.89 49.21
N CYS A 35 -1.10 -33.89 48.75
CA CYS A 35 -0.65 -34.56 47.54
C CYS A 35 -0.92 -36.07 47.57
N ARG A 36 -1.50 -36.63 46.49
CA ARG A 36 -1.00 -37.85 45.84
C ARG A 36 -1.58 -38.05 44.44
N LYS A 37 -0.69 -38.58 43.61
CA LYS A 37 -0.72 -38.88 42.18
C LYS A 37 -1.32 -40.28 41.98
N ASN A 38 -1.80 -40.53 40.75
CA ASN A 38 -2.18 -41.82 40.10
C ASN A 38 -3.70 -42.08 40.03
N ASP A 39 -4.33 -42.46 38.92
CA ASP A 39 -3.94 -42.74 37.54
C ASP A 39 -5.23 -42.65 36.69
N LEU A 40 -5.23 -41.84 35.62
CA LEU A 40 -6.16 -42.03 34.50
C LEU A 40 -5.34 -41.87 33.21
N PRO A 41 -5.51 -42.78 32.23
CA PRO A 41 -4.74 -42.75 30.99
C PRO A 41 -5.10 -41.49 30.19
N ASP A 42 -4.08 -40.71 29.87
CA ASP A 42 -4.15 -39.58 28.96
C ASP A 42 -4.42 -40.11 27.54
N PRO A 43 -5.49 -39.68 26.85
CA PRO A 43 -5.78 -40.10 25.48
C PRO A 43 -4.83 -39.48 24.43
N ASP A 44 -3.77 -38.77 24.84
CA ASP A 44 -2.83 -38.14 23.91
C ASP A 44 -1.58 -39.00 23.67
N SER A 45 -1.66 -40.00 22.77
CA SER A 45 -0.43 -40.70 22.35
C SER A 45 -0.37 -41.20 20.92
N ALA A 46 -1.28 -40.80 20.03
CA ALA A 46 -1.19 -41.20 18.61
C ALA A 46 -1.44 -40.07 17.59
N ASP A 47 -2.08 -38.97 17.96
CA ASP A 47 -2.45 -37.93 17.00
C ASP A 47 -1.44 -36.75 16.92
N GLN A 48 -0.70 -36.47 17.99
CA GLN A 48 0.34 -35.43 17.99
C GLN A 48 1.57 -35.76 17.12
N LEU A 49 1.78 -37.04 16.78
CA LEU A 49 2.87 -37.47 15.90
C LEU A 49 2.52 -37.33 14.41
N SER A 50 1.21 -37.32 14.08
CA SER A 50 0.69 -37.21 12.70
C SER A 50 0.66 -35.75 12.21
N VAL A 51 0.48 -34.79 13.13
CA VAL A 51 0.54 -33.34 12.85
C VAL A 51 1.98 -32.85 12.71
N LYS A 52 2.91 -33.36 13.54
CA LYS A 52 4.34 -33.00 13.46
C LYS A 52 5.04 -33.46 12.18
N THR A 53 4.52 -34.48 11.50
CA THR A 53 5.07 -34.97 10.22
C THR A 53 4.44 -34.32 8.97
N LYS A 54 3.45 -33.43 9.14
CA LYS A 54 2.88 -32.60 8.05
C LYS A 54 3.23 -31.11 8.13
N LEU A 55 4.10 -30.70 9.05
CA LEU A 55 4.54 -29.31 9.22
C LEU A 55 5.99 -29.03 8.76
N SER A 56 6.49 -29.79 7.80
CA SER A 56 7.88 -29.66 7.33
C SER A 56 8.12 -28.49 6.35
N ALA A 57 7.38 -27.37 6.42
CA ALA A 57 7.51 -26.29 5.42
C ALA A 57 7.34 -24.84 5.92
N ILE A 58 7.36 -24.57 7.23
CA ILE A 58 7.38 -23.18 7.73
C ILE A 58 8.44 -23.05 8.84
N PRO A 59 9.47 -22.20 8.68
CA PRO A 59 10.44 -21.94 9.74
C PRO A 59 9.78 -21.37 11.01
N PRO A 60 10.31 -21.64 12.22
CA PRO A 60 9.69 -21.30 13.51
C PRO A 60 9.52 -19.80 13.83
N ASN A 61 9.98 -18.89 12.97
CA ASN A 61 10.00 -17.45 13.19
C ASN A 61 8.93 -16.68 12.41
N GLU A 62 7.95 -17.39 11.85
CA GLU A 62 6.96 -16.84 10.95
C GLU A 62 5.58 -16.77 11.61
N THR A 63 5.10 -15.56 11.88
CA THR A 63 3.78 -15.32 12.49
C THR A 63 2.79 -14.87 11.42
N PRO A 64 1.67 -15.59 11.21
CA PRO A 64 0.57 -15.11 10.38
C PRO A 64 0.09 -13.75 10.89
N LEU A 65 0.03 -12.77 9.98
CA LEU A 65 -0.38 -11.40 10.32
C LEU A 65 -1.86 -11.20 10.03
N SER A 66 -2.54 -10.59 11.00
CA SER A 66 -3.82 -9.94 10.76
C SER A 66 -3.56 -8.50 10.32
N ILE A 67 -3.60 -8.27 9.02
CA ILE A 67 -3.63 -6.95 8.38
C ILE A 67 -5.06 -6.41 8.48
N THR A 68 -5.20 -5.16 8.89
CA THR A 68 -6.50 -4.47 8.87
C THR A 68 -7.01 -4.34 7.43
N ASN A 69 -8.31 -4.57 7.23
CA ASN A 69 -8.93 -4.38 5.92
C ASN A 69 -8.66 -2.98 5.37
N GLY A 70 -8.39 -2.89 4.08
CA GLY A 70 -8.08 -1.61 3.45
C GLY A 70 -7.54 -1.76 2.03
N THR A 71 -7.22 -0.62 1.43
CA THR A 71 -6.60 -0.56 0.11
C THR A 71 -5.10 -0.38 0.24
N PHE A 72 -4.32 -1.16 -0.49
CA PHE A 72 -2.86 -1.18 -0.41
C PHE A 72 -2.20 -1.16 -1.78
N TYR A 73 -1.00 -0.59 -1.83
CA TYR A 73 0.01 -0.98 -2.80
C TYR A 73 0.77 -2.18 -2.22
N ILE A 74 0.96 -3.20 -3.05
CA ILE A 74 1.78 -4.38 -2.71
C ILE A 74 3.11 -4.20 -3.44
N VAL A 75 4.20 -4.00 -2.69
CA VAL A 75 5.51 -3.58 -3.25
C VAL A 75 6.51 -4.71 -3.11
N ASN A 76 7.13 -5.11 -4.20
CA ASN A 76 8.17 -6.14 -4.19
C ASN A 76 9.45 -5.58 -3.56
N ARG A 77 10.04 -6.32 -2.62
CA ARG A 77 11.26 -5.89 -1.91
C ARG A 77 12.45 -5.74 -2.86
N LYS A 78 12.68 -6.72 -3.74
CA LYS A 78 13.87 -6.74 -4.61
C LYS A 78 13.89 -5.57 -5.58
N SER A 79 12.76 -5.28 -6.23
CA SER A 79 12.69 -4.31 -7.32
C SER A 79 12.17 -2.93 -6.92
N GLY A 80 11.53 -2.83 -5.74
CA GLY A 80 10.80 -1.65 -5.30
C GLY A 80 9.54 -1.35 -6.14
N LYS A 81 9.12 -2.26 -7.02
CA LYS A 81 7.98 -2.10 -7.94
C LYS A 81 6.68 -2.62 -7.34
N THR A 82 5.56 -2.13 -7.84
CA THR A 82 4.22 -2.49 -7.35
C THR A 82 3.64 -3.66 -8.13
N LEU A 83 2.85 -4.50 -7.46
CA LEU A 83 1.96 -5.49 -8.09
C LEU A 83 0.95 -4.76 -8.99
N ASP A 84 0.93 -5.13 -10.26
CA ASP A 84 0.30 -4.37 -11.34
C ASP A 84 -0.47 -5.29 -12.28
N VAL A 85 -1.70 -4.89 -12.63
CA VAL A 85 -2.41 -5.45 -13.79
C VAL A 85 -2.06 -4.60 -15.02
N GLY A 86 -1.24 -5.17 -15.90
CA GLY A 86 -0.65 -4.45 -17.02
C GLY A 86 -1.72 -3.86 -17.94
N GLY A 87 -1.55 -2.60 -18.35
CA GLY A 87 -2.44 -1.94 -19.31
C GLY A 87 -3.89 -1.80 -18.84
N PHE A 88 -4.13 -1.75 -17.51
CA PHE A 88 -5.46 -1.57 -16.93
C PHE A 88 -6.48 -2.62 -17.38
N GLN A 89 -6.03 -3.83 -17.71
CA GLN A 89 -6.92 -4.88 -18.18
C GLN A 89 -7.93 -5.31 -17.10
N THR A 90 -9.13 -5.67 -17.55
CA THR A 90 -10.24 -6.06 -16.66
C THR A 90 -10.87 -7.39 -17.04
N ALA A 91 -10.31 -8.15 -17.98
CA ALA A 91 -10.83 -9.46 -18.36
C ALA A 91 -10.37 -10.55 -17.38
N ASP A 92 -11.15 -11.62 -17.24
CA ASP A 92 -10.68 -12.82 -16.55
C ASP A 92 -9.46 -13.40 -17.28
N GLY A 93 -8.46 -13.80 -16.51
CA GLY A 93 -7.19 -14.28 -17.06
C GLY A 93 -6.17 -13.18 -17.34
N SER A 94 -6.51 -11.90 -17.14
CA SER A 94 -5.55 -10.80 -17.37
C SER A 94 -4.33 -10.94 -16.46
N ASN A 95 -3.15 -10.82 -17.06
CA ASN A 95 -1.90 -11.12 -16.38
C ASN A 95 -1.57 -10.13 -15.26
N VAL A 96 -0.98 -10.64 -14.18
CA VAL A 96 -0.40 -9.82 -13.11
C VAL A 96 1.11 -9.80 -13.25
N SER A 97 1.68 -8.61 -13.12
CA SER A 97 3.10 -8.33 -13.28
C SER A 97 3.58 -7.38 -12.18
N GLN A 98 4.85 -7.04 -12.19
CA GLN A 98 5.33 -5.85 -11.47
C GLN A 98 5.52 -4.67 -12.44
N TYR A 99 5.29 -3.46 -11.96
CA TYR A 99 5.62 -2.24 -12.70
C TYR A 99 6.05 -1.12 -11.75
N GLY A 100 6.79 -0.14 -12.27
CA GLY A 100 7.09 1.08 -11.51
C GLY A 100 5.82 1.72 -10.96
N GLY A 101 5.89 2.29 -9.76
CA GLY A 101 4.73 2.90 -9.12
C GLY A 101 4.24 4.11 -9.91
N THR A 102 3.05 4.02 -10.49
CA THR A 102 2.39 5.14 -11.17
C THR A 102 1.31 5.77 -10.27
N GLY A 103 0.90 5.03 -9.23
CA GLY A 103 -0.24 5.38 -8.40
C GLY A 103 -1.59 5.05 -9.04
N GLY A 104 -1.59 4.48 -10.25
CA GLY A 104 -2.78 4.07 -10.99
C GLY A 104 -3.67 3.09 -10.22
N THR A 105 -4.95 3.04 -10.56
CA THR A 105 -5.94 2.16 -9.91
C THR A 105 -5.69 0.67 -10.18
N ASN A 106 -4.96 0.34 -11.25
CA ASN A 106 -4.52 -1.02 -11.58
C ASN A 106 -3.38 -1.54 -10.67
N GLN A 107 -2.81 -0.67 -9.82
CA GLN A 107 -1.77 -1.00 -8.84
C GLN A 107 -2.30 -1.00 -7.39
N LYS A 108 -3.61 -0.78 -7.21
CA LYS A 108 -4.28 -0.69 -5.91
C LYS A 108 -5.09 -1.96 -5.67
N TRP A 109 -4.94 -2.51 -4.47
CA TRP A 109 -5.54 -3.79 -4.09
C TRP A 109 -6.29 -3.67 -2.77
N ASN A 110 -7.57 -4.05 -2.76
CA ASN A 110 -8.38 -4.16 -1.56
C ASN A 110 -8.10 -5.50 -0.89
N LEU A 111 -7.58 -5.46 0.33
CA LEU A 111 -7.37 -6.63 1.17
C LEU A 111 -8.54 -6.74 2.15
N THR A 112 -9.22 -7.88 2.16
CA THR A 112 -10.31 -8.18 3.09
C THR A 112 -10.03 -9.49 3.82
N LEU A 113 -9.93 -9.43 5.15
CA LEU A 113 -9.78 -10.60 6.02
C LEU A 113 -11.02 -11.51 5.90
N LEU A 114 -10.73 -12.79 5.69
CA LEU A 114 -11.66 -13.91 5.62
C LEU A 114 -11.48 -14.81 6.86
N SER A 115 -12.31 -15.86 6.96
CA SER A 115 -12.15 -16.85 8.01
C SER A 115 -10.80 -17.59 7.92
N GLY A 116 -10.24 -17.96 9.08
CA GLY A 116 -8.99 -18.72 9.16
C GLY A 116 -7.72 -17.92 8.88
N GLY A 117 -7.77 -16.58 8.87
CA GLY A 117 -6.58 -15.74 8.68
C GLY A 117 -6.15 -15.57 7.22
N TYR A 118 -7.04 -15.90 6.28
CA TYR A 118 -6.82 -15.68 4.84
C TYR A 118 -7.43 -14.35 4.40
N TYR A 119 -7.05 -13.89 3.22
CA TYR A 119 -7.48 -12.64 2.62
C TYR A 119 -7.95 -12.87 1.19
N SER A 120 -8.99 -12.13 0.79
CA SER A 120 -9.17 -11.81 -0.62
C SER A 120 -8.29 -10.61 -0.96
N ILE A 121 -7.70 -10.63 -2.16
CA ILE A 121 -6.92 -9.53 -2.72
C ILE A 121 -7.64 -9.12 -4.02
N ILE A 122 -8.41 -8.03 -3.96
CA ILE A 122 -9.26 -7.59 -5.07
C ILE A 122 -8.66 -6.34 -5.73
N GLY A 123 -8.44 -6.35 -7.04
CA GLY A 123 -7.96 -5.20 -7.79
C GLY A 123 -8.98 -4.06 -7.78
N VAL A 124 -8.57 -2.85 -7.42
CA VAL A 124 -9.46 -1.67 -7.34
C VAL A 124 -10.00 -1.29 -8.72
N HIS A 125 -9.18 -1.38 -9.77
CA HIS A 125 -9.62 -1.04 -11.12
C HIS A 125 -10.60 -2.05 -11.71
N SER A 126 -10.28 -3.35 -11.62
CA SER A 126 -11.03 -4.41 -12.29
C SER A 126 -12.16 -5.00 -11.46
N SER A 127 -12.15 -4.79 -10.14
CA SER A 127 -13.02 -5.49 -9.16
C SER A 127 -12.87 -7.02 -9.19
N LYS A 128 -11.72 -7.53 -9.65
CA LYS A 128 -11.41 -8.96 -9.79
C LYS A 128 -10.40 -9.41 -8.74
N GLY A 129 -10.49 -10.68 -8.34
CA GLY A 129 -9.58 -11.29 -7.37
C GLY A 129 -8.27 -11.75 -7.99
N LEU A 130 -7.17 -11.52 -7.26
CA LEU A 130 -5.87 -12.13 -7.54
C LEU A 130 -5.97 -13.64 -7.32
N GLN A 131 -5.53 -14.42 -8.30
CA GLN A 131 -5.56 -15.88 -8.20
C GLN A 131 -4.35 -16.53 -8.84
N VAL A 132 -4.04 -17.74 -8.37
CA VAL A 132 -3.22 -18.68 -9.15
C VAL A 132 -4.09 -19.26 -10.25
N ASP A 133 -3.63 -19.15 -11.49
CA ASP A 133 -4.39 -19.54 -12.67
C ASP A 133 -4.74 -21.02 -12.63
N GLN A 134 -5.98 -21.33 -13.02
CA GLN A 134 -6.53 -22.70 -13.06
C GLN A 134 -6.33 -23.52 -11.76
N ALA A 135 -6.17 -22.86 -10.60
CA ALA A 135 -5.85 -23.50 -9.33
C ALA A 135 -4.59 -24.39 -9.38
N GLY A 136 -3.62 -24.02 -10.22
CA GLY A 136 -2.33 -24.68 -10.32
C GLY A 136 -1.61 -24.80 -8.97
N THR A 137 -0.76 -25.81 -8.84
CA THR A 137 0.04 -26.08 -7.63
C THR A 137 1.52 -26.28 -7.91
N ALA A 138 1.96 -26.13 -9.16
CA ALA A 138 3.35 -26.21 -9.56
C ALA A 138 4.08 -24.87 -9.34
N ASP A 139 5.40 -24.95 -9.21
CA ASP A 139 6.27 -23.79 -9.28
C ASP A 139 6.18 -23.17 -10.68
N GLY A 140 6.03 -21.85 -10.74
CA GLY A 140 5.92 -21.10 -11.99
C GLY A 140 4.50 -20.97 -12.53
N ASP A 141 3.49 -21.57 -11.88
CA ASP A 141 2.09 -21.35 -12.28
C ASP A 141 1.75 -19.86 -12.20
N ASN A 142 1.09 -19.39 -13.24
CA ASN A 142 0.85 -17.97 -13.44
C ASN A 142 -0.11 -17.39 -12.40
N VAL A 143 0.07 -16.11 -12.08
CA VAL A 143 -0.90 -15.36 -11.29
C VAL A 143 -1.61 -14.35 -12.18
N ASN A 144 -2.94 -14.38 -12.16
CA ASN A 144 -3.78 -13.50 -12.95
C ASN A 144 -4.91 -12.91 -12.10
N ILE A 145 -5.73 -12.06 -12.71
CA ILE A 145 -6.99 -11.62 -12.11
C ILE A 145 -8.17 -12.39 -12.72
N SER A 146 -9.15 -12.71 -11.89
CA SER A 146 -10.41 -13.32 -12.33
C SER A 146 -11.57 -12.92 -11.44
N THR A 147 -12.80 -13.16 -11.90
CA THR A 147 -14.02 -13.01 -11.12
C THR A 147 -13.87 -13.76 -9.79
N TYR A 148 -14.05 -13.02 -8.69
CA TYR A 148 -13.85 -13.58 -7.36
C TYR A 148 -15.02 -14.50 -6.99
N SER A 149 -14.73 -15.77 -6.79
CA SER A 149 -15.67 -16.83 -6.41
C SER A 149 -15.44 -17.33 -4.98
N GLY A 150 -14.34 -16.93 -4.36
CA GLY A 150 -13.96 -17.38 -3.02
C GLY A 150 -13.32 -18.77 -2.98
N THR A 151 -12.90 -19.33 -4.12
CA THR A 151 -12.15 -20.59 -4.15
C THR A 151 -10.76 -20.43 -3.52
N THR A 152 -10.16 -21.53 -3.07
CA THR A 152 -8.89 -21.54 -2.32
C THR A 152 -7.72 -20.95 -3.12
N ASN A 153 -7.71 -21.07 -4.45
CA ASN A 153 -6.67 -20.49 -5.30
C ASN A 153 -6.74 -18.95 -5.39
N GLN A 154 -7.81 -18.33 -4.90
CA GLN A 154 -8.02 -16.88 -4.82
C GLN A 154 -7.85 -16.33 -3.39
N GLN A 155 -7.45 -17.18 -2.44
CA GLN A 155 -7.29 -16.81 -1.04
C GLN A 155 -5.82 -16.85 -0.64
N TRP A 156 -5.40 -15.83 0.11
CA TRP A 156 -3.99 -15.60 0.39
C TRP A 156 -3.75 -15.40 1.89
N GLN A 157 -2.67 -15.95 2.42
CA GLN A 157 -2.23 -15.71 3.79
C GLN A 157 -1.00 -14.79 3.78
N PHE A 158 -0.91 -13.92 4.78
CA PHE A 158 0.25 -13.05 4.96
C PHE A 158 1.04 -13.50 6.18
N THR A 159 2.34 -13.70 5.99
CA THR A 159 3.23 -14.16 7.07
C THR A 159 4.40 -13.20 7.22
N SER A 160 4.58 -12.65 8.44
CA SER A 160 5.62 -11.64 8.67
C SER A 160 7.02 -12.23 8.55
N LEU A 161 7.91 -11.49 7.89
CA LEU A 161 9.35 -11.72 7.90
C LEU A 161 10.09 -10.71 8.81
N GLY A 162 9.35 -9.88 9.55
CA GLY A 162 9.88 -8.73 10.27
C GLY A 162 10.21 -7.55 9.35
N ASN A 163 10.57 -6.41 9.95
CA ASN A 163 11.02 -5.20 9.25
C ASN A 163 10.08 -4.65 8.15
N GLY A 164 8.78 -4.94 8.24
CA GLY A 164 7.77 -4.47 7.27
C GLY A 164 7.65 -5.31 5.99
N TYR A 165 8.27 -6.48 5.94
CA TYR A 165 8.13 -7.44 4.85
C TYR A 165 7.32 -8.67 5.25
N TYR A 166 6.70 -9.29 4.26
CA TYR A 166 5.92 -10.51 4.43
C TYR A 166 5.99 -11.41 3.19
N ARG A 167 5.68 -12.67 3.43
CA ARG A 167 5.30 -13.66 2.42
C ARG A 167 3.81 -13.52 2.12
N ILE A 168 3.41 -13.70 0.86
CA ILE A 168 2.01 -13.82 0.44
C ILE A 168 1.80 -15.22 -0.08
N ILE A 169 1.08 -16.05 0.69
CA ILE A 169 1.03 -17.49 0.48
C ILE A 169 -0.35 -17.87 -0.04
N ASN A 170 -0.42 -18.58 -1.16
CA ASN A 170 -1.68 -19.05 -1.70
C ASN A 170 -2.25 -20.19 -0.85
N ARG A 171 -3.54 -20.11 -0.49
CA ARG A 171 -4.22 -21.12 0.34
C ARG A 171 -4.29 -22.49 -0.32
N ASN A 172 -4.40 -22.55 -1.65
CA ASN A 172 -4.56 -23.82 -2.38
C ASN A 172 -3.26 -24.62 -2.45
N SER A 173 -2.15 -23.96 -2.78
CA SER A 173 -0.87 -24.61 -3.09
C SER A 173 0.15 -24.54 -1.94
N GLY A 174 -0.03 -23.61 -0.99
CA GLY A 174 0.97 -23.29 0.03
C GLY A 174 2.22 -22.58 -0.51
N LYS A 175 2.21 -22.12 -1.77
CA LYS A 175 3.33 -21.43 -2.43
C LYS A 175 3.20 -19.91 -2.34
N ASP A 176 4.33 -19.24 -2.52
CA ASP A 176 4.47 -17.81 -2.34
C ASP A 176 4.29 -17.05 -3.65
N LEU A 177 3.66 -15.87 -3.57
CA LEU A 177 3.63 -14.90 -4.65
C LEU A 177 5.05 -14.44 -4.95
N GLU A 178 5.46 -14.52 -6.21
CA GLU A 178 6.82 -14.30 -6.65
C GLU A 178 6.86 -13.43 -7.91
N VAL A 179 7.83 -12.51 -8.00
CA VAL A 179 8.28 -11.99 -9.30
C VAL A 179 9.24 -12.99 -9.95
N ALA A 180 8.85 -13.52 -11.10
CA ALA A 180 9.53 -14.60 -11.78
C ALA A 180 10.98 -14.23 -12.15
N ASN A 181 11.89 -15.22 -12.05
CA ASN A 181 13.31 -15.09 -12.38
C ASN A 181 14.04 -13.96 -11.62
N GLN A 182 13.48 -13.54 -10.47
CA GLN A 182 13.97 -12.40 -9.70
C GLN A 182 14.13 -11.10 -10.51
N SER A 183 13.35 -10.93 -11.57
CA SER A 183 13.49 -9.80 -12.47
C SER A 183 13.19 -8.48 -11.76
N ILE A 184 13.91 -7.43 -12.13
CA ILE A 184 13.62 -6.04 -11.71
C ILE A 184 13.00 -5.22 -12.85
N ALA A 185 12.72 -5.83 -13.99
CA ALA A 185 12.17 -5.14 -15.15
C ALA A 185 10.68 -4.79 -14.94
N ASN A 186 10.25 -3.71 -15.58
CA ASN A 186 8.83 -3.39 -15.74
C ASN A 186 8.14 -4.48 -16.58
N GLY A 187 6.94 -4.89 -16.18
CA GLY A 187 6.16 -5.93 -16.82
C GLY A 187 6.66 -7.36 -16.53
N ALA A 188 7.62 -7.53 -15.62
CA ALA A 188 8.06 -8.87 -15.24
C ALA A 188 6.91 -9.65 -14.60
N ASN A 189 6.78 -10.91 -15.00
CA ASN A 189 5.66 -11.75 -14.63
C ASN A 189 5.61 -12.03 -13.13
N VAL A 190 4.40 -12.15 -12.59
CA VAL A 190 4.16 -12.64 -11.25
C VAL A 190 3.57 -14.05 -11.32
N ALA A 191 4.14 -14.95 -10.54
CA ALA A 191 3.79 -16.37 -10.48
C ALA A 191 3.72 -16.82 -9.02
N GLN A 192 3.40 -18.09 -8.79
CA GLN A 192 3.67 -18.74 -7.51
C GLN A 192 4.97 -19.54 -7.56
N TRP A 193 5.68 -19.62 -6.44
CA TRP A 193 6.86 -20.48 -6.31
C TRP A 193 7.06 -20.94 -4.87
N THR A 194 7.72 -22.07 -4.68
CA THR A 194 8.14 -22.56 -3.36
C THR A 194 9.05 -21.53 -2.67
N TYR A 195 8.74 -21.17 -1.43
CA TYR A 195 9.57 -20.18 -0.72
C TYR A 195 11.03 -20.62 -0.60
N ASN A 196 11.95 -19.75 -1.00
CA ASN A 196 13.39 -20.00 -0.97
C ASN A 196 14.18 -18.88 -0.28
N GLY A 197 13.49 -17.91 0.33
CA GLY A 197 14.12 -16.76 0.99
C GLY A 197 14.49 -15.60 0.08
N GLY A 198 14.30 -15.72 -1.24
CA GLY A 198 14.62 -14.67 -2.21
C GLY A 198 13.79 -13.40 -2.01
N GLU A 199 14.40 -12.23 -2.16
CA GLU A 199 13.70 -10.93 -2.00
C GLU A 199 12.61 -10.69 -3.05
N ASN A 200 12.63 -11.44 -4.16
CA ASN A 200 11.57 -11.43 -5.16
C ASN A 200 10.27 -12.10 -4.69
N GLN A 201 10.31 -12.84 -3.58
CA GLN A 201 9.15 -13.47 -2.91
C GLN A 201 8.70 -12.67 -1.67
N GLN A 202 9.32 -11.53 -1.41
CA GLN A 202 9.06 -10.71 -0.22
C GLN A 202 8.40 -9.41 -0.64
N TRP A 203 7.35 -9.04 0.09
CA TRP A 203 6.49 -7.93 -0.27
C TRP A 203 6.28 -7.00 0.94
N SER A 204 6.01 -5.73 0.67
CA SER A 204 5.61 -4.71 1.65
C SER A 204 4.24 -4.14 1.32
N LEU A 205 3.48 -3.72 2.33
CA LEU A 205 2.16 -3.14 2.17
C LEU A 205 2.27 -1.66 2.48
N LEU A 206 1.90 -0.83 1.51
CA LEU A 206 1.75 0.59 1.73
C LEU A 206 0.28 0.94 1.64
N THR A 207 -0.28 1.44 2.74
CA THR A 207 -1.67 1.87 2.75
C THR A 207 -1.90 2.94 1.68
N VAL A 208 -2.96 2.73 0.90
CA VAL A 208 -3.46 3.69 -0.06
C VAL A 208 -4.37 4.65 0.70
N ASN A 209 -3.78 5.75 1.15
CA ASN A 209 -4.52 6.94 1.54
C ASN A 209 -4.62 7.81 0.27
N ALA A 210 -5.33 7.38 -0.78
CA ALA A 210 -5.35 8.11 -2.06
C ALA A 210 -6.67 8.84 -2.25
N GLY A 211 -6.58 10.16 -2.21
CA GLY A 211 -7.67 11.11 -2.39
C GLY A 211 -7.16 12.54 -2.51
N GLY A 212 -5.89 12.71 -2.91
CA GLY A 212 -5.25 14.02 -2.94
C GLY A 212 -5.98 14.99 -3.86
N GLN A 213 -6.04 16.24 -3.43
CA GLN A 213 -6.76 17.33 -4.10
C GLN A 213 -5.81 18.46 -4.51
N LEU A 214 -4.63 18.10 -5.02
CA LEU A 214 -3.68 19.03 -5.59
C LEU A 214 -4.09 19.41 -7.01
N ASN A 215 -4.35 20.69 -7.20
CA ASN A 215 -4.62 21.33 -8.48
C ASN A 215 -3.51 22.33 -8.80
N TRP A 216 -3.48 22.81 -10.04
CA TRP A 216 -2.56 23.85 -10.45
C TRP A 216 -3.20 24.76 -11.49
N VAL A 217 -2.72 26.00 -11.56
CA VAL A 217 -3.08 26.97 -12.60
C VAL A 217 -1.82 27.63 -13.13
N LEU A 218 -1.78 27.96 -14.42
CA LEU A 218 -0.65 28.65 -15.04
C LEU A 218 -1.08 30.00 -15.58
N ASN A 219 -0.31 31.06 -15.27
CA ASN A 219 -0.42 32.30 -16.01
C ASN A 219 0.18 32.11 -17.41
N SER A 220 -0.68 31.99 -18.42
CA SER A 220 -0.30 31.74 -19.81
C SER A 220 -0.01 33.00 -20.63
N THR A 221 -0.20 34.19 -20.05
CA THR A 221 0.00 35.46 -20.78
C THR A 221 1.46 35.62 -21.18
N GLY A 222 1.72 35.74 -22.48
CA GLY A 222 3.08 35.92 -23.02
C GLY A 222 3.95 34.66 -23.01
N VAL A 223 3.39 33.49 -22.71
CA VAL A 223 4.13 32.21 -22.72
C VAL A 223 4.17 31.64 -24.14
N PRO A 224 5.35 31.30 -24.70
CA PRO A 224 5.44 30.63 -26.00
C PRO A 224 4.64 29.31 -26.00
N ALA A 225 3.98 29.00 -27.12
CA ALA A 225 3.05 27.87 -27.20
C ALA A 225 3.72 26.50 -26.89
N ASP A 226 4.96 26.32 -27.31
CA ASP A 226 5.73 25.11 -27.05
C ASP A 226 6.14 24.98 -25.56
N VAL A 227 6.49 26.12 -24.92
CA VAL A 227 6.77 26.19 -23.47
C VAL A 227 5.50 25.88 -22.67
N LEU A 228 4.38 26.49 -23.06
CA LEU A 228 3.07 26.25 -22.46
C LEU A 228 2.71 24.75 -22.50
N ALA A 229 2.92 24.10 -23.64
CA ALA A 229 2.65 22.67 -23.81
C ALA A 229 3.53 21.80 -22.91
N ARG A 230 4.85 22.07 -22.84
CA ARG A 230 5.79 21.33 -21.98
C ARG A 230 5.45 21.45 -20.49
N ILE A 231 5.28 22.67 -20.00
CA ILE A 231 4.93 22.92 -18.58
C ILE A 231 3.57 22.31 -18.24
N THR A 232 2.58 22.44 -19.11
CA THR A 232 1.25 21.86 -18.89
C THR A 232 1.30 20.34 -18.78
N SER A 233 2.02 19.68 -19.69
CA SER A 233 2.20 18.23 -19.66
C SER A 233 2.91 17.79 -18.36
N ALA A 234 4.00 18.47 -18.01
CA ALA A 234 4.77 18.19 -16.79
C ALA A 234 3.93 18.34 -15.51
N MET A 235 3.18 19.44 -15.38
CA MET A 235 2.37 19.72 -14.19
C MET A 235 1.16 18.81 -14.08
N ASN A 236 0.52 18.44 -15.20
CA ASN A 236 -0.55 17.46 -15.22
C ASN A 236 -0.09 16.10 -14.71
N ASP A 237 1.02 15.59 -15.23
CA ASP A 237 1.58 14.31 -14.81
C ASP A 237 2.02 14.36 -13.33
N ALA A 238 2.76 15.39 -12.93
CA ALA A 238 3.21 15.56 -11.55
C ALA A 238 2.04 15.63 -10.55
N CYS A 239 1.00 16.43 -10.82
CA CYS A 239 -0.16 16.53 -9.94
C CYS A 239 -0.95 15.21 -9.89
N ALA A 240 -1.09 14.51 -11.02
CA ALA A 240 -1.73 13.20 -11.06
C ALA A 240 -1.00 12.19 -10.15
N ARG A 241 0.34 12.15 -10.21
CA ARG A 241 1.18 11.28 -9.36
C ARG A 241 1.06 11.63 -7.88
N TYR A 242 1.09 12.92 -7.54
CA TYR A 242 0.88 13.37 -6.16
C TYR A 242 -0.49 12.91 -5.65
N ASN A 243 -1.58 13.23 -6.35
CA ASN A 243 -2.95 12.88 -5.96
C ASN A 243 -3.20 11.38 -5.88
N ALA A 244 -2.52 10.62 -6.74
CA ALA A 244 -2.62 9.17 -6.74
C ALA A 244 -1.86 8.52 -5.57
N GLY A 245 -0.73 9.09 -5.15
CA GLY A 245 0.17 8.50 -4.15
C GLY A 245 -0.21 8.75 -2.69
N ALA A 246 -0.88 9.86 -2.37
CA ALA A 246 -1.26 10.22 -1.01
C ALA A 246 -2.48 11.16 -0.90
N ASN A 247 -2.96 11.39 0.33
CA ASN A 247 -4.18 12.14 0.62
C ASN A 247 -3.84 13.61 0.88
N TRP A 248 -3.35 14.28 -0.16
CA TRP A 248 -3.00 15.69 -0.10
C TRP A 248 -4.24 16.55 0.16
N PRO A 249 -4.21 17.46 1.15
CA PRO A 249 -5.28 18.43 1.33
C PRO A 249 -5.51 19.26 0.06
N ALA A 250 -6.74 19.74 -0.13
CA ALA A 250 -7.10 20.63 -1.23
C ALA A 250 -6.16 21.83 -1.30
N ARG A 251 -5.47 21.96 -2.43
CA ARG A 251 -4.55 23.07 -2.70
C ARG A 251 -4.46 23.33 -4.19
N THR A 252 -4.37 24.60 -4.57
CA THR A 252 -4.07 24.99 -5.95
C THR A 252 -2.71 25.67 -6.00
N LEU A 253 -1.79 25.12 -6.78
CA LEU A 253 -0.48 25.72 -7.05
C LEU A 253 -0.58 26.77 -8.16
N THR A 254 0.19 27.84 -8.05
CA THR A 254 0.31 28.84 -9.10
C THR A 254 1.61 28.64 -9.85
N VAL A 255 1.52 28.41 -11.16
CA VAL A 255 2.65 28.16 -12.04
C VAL A 255 2.87 29.37 -12.93
N GLN A 256 4.14 29.70 -13.18
CA GLN A 256 4.54 30.80 -14.05
C GLN A 256 5.71 30.38 -14.93
N TYR A 257 5.79 30.98 -16.12
CA TYR A 257 7.00 30.96 -16.93
C TYR A 257 7.76 32.26 -16.73
N ASN A 258 9.02 32.19 -16.32
CA ASN A 258 9.87 33.34 -16.05
C ASN A 258 11.28 33.09 -16.59
N THR A 259 11.67 33.81 -17.64
CA THR A 259 12.99 33.66 -18.29
C THR A 259 14.16 34.09 -17.42
N GLY A 260 13.92 34.83 -16.34
CA GLY A 260 14.94 35.18 -15.33
C GLY A 260 15.24 34.05 -14.35
N VAL A 261 14.47 32.96 -14.34
CA VAL A 261 14.73 31.75 -13.56
C VAL A 261 15.64 30.81 -14.39
N PRO A 262 16.82 30.39 -13.89
CA PRO A 262 17.72 29.52 -14.64
C PRO A 262 17.16 28.11 -14.92
N THR A 263 16.44 27.53 -13.95
CA THR A 263 15.93 26.15 -13.98
C THR A 263 14.43 26.14 -13.70
N ALA A 264 14.04 25.86 -12.46
CA ALA A 264 12.72 26.07 -11.89
C ALA A 264 12.90 26.38 -10.39
N ASP A 265 11.89 26.97 -9.76
CA ASP A 265 11.85 27.13 -8.31
C ASP A 265 10.42 27.05 -7.77
N GLY A 266 10.26 26.34 -6.66
CA GLY A 266 9.06 26.24 -5.87
C GLY A 266 9.19 27.00 -4.55
N SER A 267 8.08 27.52 -4.04
CA SER A 267 8.04 28.22 -2.76
C SER A 267 6.85 27.79 -1.91
N THR A 268 6.98 27.93 -0.59
CA THR A 268 6.03 27.40 0.40
C THR A 268 4.63 28.02 0.30
N ASN A 269 4.49 29.20 -0.32
CA ASN A 269 3.18 29.80 -0.60
C ASN A 269 2.43 29.12 -1.77
N GLY A 270 3.05 28.17 -2.47
CA GLY A 270 2.43 27.41 -3.57
C GLY A 270 2.73 27.95 -4.96
N ASN A 271 3.71 28.86 -5.08
CA ASN A 271 4.18 29.32 -6.38
C ASN A 271 5.30 28.42 -6.92
N ILE A 272 5.22 28.07 -8.20
CA ILE A 272 6.27 27.41 -8.98
C ILE A 272 6.58 28.27 -10.20
N ARG A 273 7.85 28.51 -10.47
CA ARG A 273 8.31 29.22 -11.66
C ARG A 273 9.19 28.30 -12.49
N PHE A 274 8.89 28.14 -13.77
CA PHE A 274 9.77 27.48 -14.73
C PHE A 274 10.57 28.51 -15.51
N GLY A 275 11.87 28.22 -15.66
CA GLY A 275 12.84 28.98 -16.43
C GLY A 275 12.80 28.70 -17.93
N ALA A 276 13.64 29.42 -18.68
CA ALA A 276 13.76 29.28 -20.13
C ALA A 276 14.39 27.94 -20.58
N ASN A 277 15.17 27.30 -19.70
CA ASN A 277 15.86 26.07 -20.04
C ASN A 277 14.87 24.90 -20.17
N THR A 278 14.70 24.42 -21.41
CA THR A 278 13.73 23.38 -21.75
C THR A 278 14.01 22.04 -21.06
N SER A 279 15.26 21.76 -20.68
CA SER A 279 15.63 20.55 -19.93
C SER A 279 15.05 20.49 -18.53
N TYR A 280 14.52 21.59 -17.99
CA TYR A 280 13.84 21.66 -16.68
C TYR A 280 12.32 21.78 -16.80
N GLN A 281 11.77 21.87 -18.01
CA GLN A 281 10.33 21.95 -18.26
C GLN A 281 9.72 20.54 -18.40
N ASN A 282 9.97 19.68 -17.43
CA ASN A 282 9.59 18.26 -17.44
C ASN A 282 8.97 17.81 -16.11
N VAL A 283 8.37 16.61 -16.12
CA VAL A 283 7.66 16.05 -14.96
C VAL A 283 8.57 15.86 -13.74
N ARG A 284 9.84 15.44 -13.93
CA ARG A 284 10.81 15.28 -12.82
C ARG A 284 10.95 16.59 -12.06
N THR A 285 11.22 17.66 -12.79
CA THR A 285 11.39 19.00 -12.22
C THR A 285 10.09 19.48 -11.59
N ALA A 286 8.94 19.29 -12.26
CA ALA A 286 7.64 19.64 -11.67
C ALA A 286 7.38 18.94 -10.32
N MET A 287 7.65 17.63 -10.23
CA MET A 287 7.49 16.88 -8.97
C MET A 287 8.43 17.39 -7.88
N HIS A 288 9.68 17.68 -8.23
CA HIS A 288 10.67 18.27 -7.35
C HIS A 288 10.22 19.63 -6.81
N GLU A 289 9.77 20.54 -7.67
CA GLU A 289 9.30 21.86 -7.23
C GLU A 289 8.02 21.79 -6.38
N ILE A 290 7.12 20.85 -6.67
CA ILE A 290 5.95 20.60 -5.82
C ILE A 290 6.40 20.24 -4.39
N ALA A 291 7.49 19.48 -4.22
CA ALA A 291 8.01 19.13 -2.90
C ALA A 291 8.45 20.38 -2.12
N HIS A 292 9.10 21.35 -2.78
CA HIS A 292 9.44 22.64 -2.18
C HIS A 292 8.19 23.42 -1.77
N THR A 293 7.10 23.37 -2.54
CA THR A 293 5.84 23.99 -2.12
C THR A 293 5.27 23.39 -0.85
N TYR A 294 5.63 22.14 -0.54
CA TYR A 294 5.27 21.44 0.68
C TYR A 294 6.29 21.58 1.81
N GLY A 295 7.36 22.36 1.63
CA GLY A 295 8.28 22.72 2.71
C GLY A 295 9.62 22.01 2.69
N VAL A 296 9.88 21.13 1.71
CA VAL A 296 11.21 20.52 1.52
C VAL A 296 12.24 21.63 1.37
N GLY A 297 13.28 21.61 2.21
CA GLY A 297 14.35 22.60 2.23
C GLY A 297 13.99 24.02 2.69
N LEU A 298 12.70 24.34 2.86
CA LEU A 298 12.22 25.72 3.04
C LEU A 298 11.43 25.95 4.35
N SER A 299 11.04 24.89 5.04
CA SER A 299 10.24 24.97 6.28
C SER A 299 11.09 24.78 7.54
N SER A 300 10.62 25.31 8.67
CA SER A 300 11.22 25.01 9.98
C SER A 300 11.08 23.53 10.37
N GLY A 301 9.99 22.87 9.93
CA GLY A 301 9.77 21.44 10.12
C GLY A 301 10.82 20.59 9.42
N TRP A 302 11.24 20.98 8.21
CA TRP A 302 12.38 20.38 7.53
C TRP A 302 13.65 20.50 8.39
N THR A 303 14.04 21.72 8.76
CA THR A 303 15.27 21.95 9.54
C THR A 303 15.26 21.18 10.86
N SER A 304 14.12 21.14 11.55
CA SER A 304 13.95 20.45 12.84
C SER A 304 14.13 18.93 12.74
N ASN A 305 13.92 18.37 11.55
CA ASN A 305 14.06 16.95 11.26
C ASN A 305 15.36 16.61 10.54
N THR A 306 16.36 17.49 10.55
CA THR A 306 17.64 17.24 9.88
C THR A 306 18.82 17.30 10.82
N SER A 307 19.78 16.39 10.66
CA SER A 307 21.03 16.40 11.42
C SER A 307 22.12 15.66 10.68
N THR A 308 23.36 16.17 10.73
CA THR A 308 24.57 15.48 10.22
C THR A 308 24.44 15.01 8.76
N GLY A 309 23.69 15.76 7.93
CA GLY A 309 23.50 15.43 6.51
C GLY A 309 22.37 14.44 6.22
N ASP A 310 21.54 14.07 7.21
CA ASP A 310 20.42 13.15 7.04
C ASP A 310 19.09 13.76 7.53
N PHE A 311 17.98 13.26 6.96
CA PHE A 311 16.61 13.50 7.44
C PHE A 311 16.20 12.42 8.45
N LEU A 312 15.74 12.83 9.62
CA LEU A 312 15.52 11.98 10.80
C LEU A 312 14.06 11.86 11.24
N GLY A 313 13.10 12.40 10.46
CA GLY A 313 11.68 12.26 10.77
C GLY A 313 11.24 10.80 10.87
N ALA A 314 10.51 10.45 11.93
CA ALA A 314 10.23 9.06 12.29
C ALA A 314 9.43 8.31 11.22
N ASN A 315 8.40 8.93 10.65
CA ASN A 315 7.59 8.32 9.60
C ASN A 315 8.40 8.15 8.31
N THR A 316 9.22 9.13 7.97
CA THR A 316 10.09 9.11 6.78
C THR A 316 11.16 8.03 6.89
N VAL A 317 11.82 7.92 8.05
CA VAL A 317 12.82 6.87 8.34
C VAL A 317 12.20 5.48 8.35
N ALA A 318 10.99 5.32 8.89
CA ALA A 318 10.29 4.04 8.82
C ALA A 318 9.97 3.66 7.36
N LEU A 319 9.53 4.62 6.56
CA LEU A 319 9.16 4.39 5.16
C LEU A 319 10.37 4.07 4.29
N VAL A 320 11.50 4.78 4.43
CA VAL A 320 12.71 4.46 3.64
C VAL A 320 13.25 3.07 4.00
N LYS A 321 13.08 2.61 5.24
CA LYS A 321 13.47 1.25 5.64
C LYS A 321 12.59 0.17 5.02
N ILE A 322 11.34 0.47 4.72
CA ILE A 322 10.46 -0.39 3.92
C ILE A 322 10.93 -0.45 2.46
N PHE A 323 11.49 0.64 1.94
CA PHE A 323 11.96 0.70 0.56
C PHE A 323 13.33 0.06 0.34
N ASP A 324 14.26 0.27 1.26
CA ASP A 324 15.69 0.03 1.06
C ASP A 324 16.29 -0.90 2.12
N GLY A 325 15.45 -1.48 2.99
CA GLY A 325 15.88 -2.30 4.11
C GLY A 325 16.41 -1.47 5.28
N THR A 326 16.95 -2.15 6.30
CA THR A 326 17.29 -1.53 7.60
C THR A 326 18.35 -0.43 7.53
N SER A 327 19.17 -0.41 6.47
CA SER A 327 20.19 0.60 6.20
C SER A 327 19.69 1.77 5.35
N GLY A 328 18.41 1.80 4.97
CA GLY A 328 17.83 2.90 4.21
C GLY A 328 17.94 4.23 4.96
N VAL A 329 18.46 5.25 4.28
CA VAL A 329 18.65 6.60 4.80
C VAL A 329 18.22 7.62 3.75
N ILE A 330 17.66 8.74 4.18
CA ILE A 330 17.42 9.91 3.35
C ILE A 330 18.48 10.94 3.69
N HIS A 331 19.37 11.18 2.76
CA HIS A 331 20.40 12.20 2.90
C HIS A 331 19.88 13.56 2.44
N ILE A 332 20.42 14.65 3.00
CA ILE A 332 20.00 16.02 2.74
C ILE A 332 21.17 16.97 2.52
N GLY A 333 20.93 18.02 1.73
CA GLY A 333 21.95 19.02 1.41
C GLY A 333 21.41 20.13 0.51
N GLY A 334 21.77 21.38 0.80
CA GLY A 334 21.39 22.53 -0.02
C GLY A 334 19.88 22.73 -0.18
N GLY A 335 19.05 22.24 0.75
CA GLY A 335 17.59 22.28 0.66
C GLY A 335 16.95 21.08 -0.06
N HIS A 336 17.73 20.11 -0.50
CA HIS A 336 17.26 18.93 -1.23
C HIS A 336 17.50 17.64 -0.43
N PHE A 337 16.91 16.53 -0.89
CA PHE A 337 17.21 15.19 -0.39
C PHE A 337 17.52 14.21 -1.51
N TRP A 338 18.15 13.08 -1.20
CA TRP A 338 18.42 11.99 -2.14
C TRP A 338 18.30 10.63 -1.43
N PRO A 339 18.09 9.51 -2.16
CA PRO A 339 18.10 9.36 -3.63
C PRO A 339 16.75 9.62 -4.32
N TYR A 340 15.73 10.08 -3.59
CA TYR A 340 14.37 10.24 -4.08
C TYR A 340 13.91 11.70 -4.19
N GLY A 341 14.80 12.68 -4.11
CA GLY A 341 14.44 14.11 -4.24
C GLY A 341 14.14 14.54 -5.66
N LEU A 342 14.50 13.70 -6.64
CA LEU A 342 14.35 13.96 -8.07
C LEU A 342 15.17 15.17 -8.52
N ASN A 343 16.34 15.39 -7.90
CA ASN A 343 17.18 16.56 -8.13
C ASN A 343 17.87 16.47 -9.51
N TYR A 344 18.24 15.26 -9.90
CA TYR A 344 19.00 14.97 -11.11
C TYR A 344 18.31 13.90 -11.96
N ASP A 345 18.63 13.86 -13.26
CA ASP A 345 17.98 12.94 -14.20
C ASP A 345 18.24 11.46 -13.88
N ASN A 346 19.39 11.13 -13.29
CA ASN A 346 19.71 9.77 -12.84
C ASN A 346 18.89 9.32 -11.61
N GLU A 347 18.20 10.23 -10.93
CA GLU A 347 17.24 9.89 -9.86
C GLU A 347 15.86 9.54 -10.43
N TRP A 348 15.60 9.81 -11.71
CA TRP A 348 14.29 9.54 -12.31
C TRP A 348 14.08 8.06 -12.61
N SER A 349 13.01 7.53 -12.05
CA SER A 349 12.35 6.31 -12.49
C SER A 349 10.90 6.35 -11.98
N GLU A 350 10.01 5.55 -12.58
CA GLU A 350 8.64 5.40 -12.06
C GLU A 350 8.64 4.97 -10.58
N THR A 351 9.54 4.07 -10.19
CA THR A 351 9.73 3.67 -8.80
C THR A 351 10.12 4.86 -7.91
N ASN A 352 11.09 5.67 -8.33
CA ASN A 352 11.56 6.80 -7.54
C ASN A 352 10.54 7.95 -7.50
N ALA A 353 9.79 8.19 -8.58
CA ALA A 353 8.70 9.15 -8.61
C ALA A 353 7.60 8.77 -7.60
N PHE A 354 7.24 7.49 -7.51
CA PHE A 354 6.31 7.01 -6.48
C PHE A 354 6.86 7.17 -5.06
N ARG A 355 8.11 6.73 -4.84
CA ARG A 355 8.79 6.86 -3.54
C ARG A 355 8.89 8.32 -3.10
N HIS A 356 9.20 9.22 -4.02
CA HIS A 356 9.24 10.67 -3.81
C HIS A 356 7.92 11.17 -3.21
N VAL A 357 6.78 10.91 -3.86
CA VAL A 357 5.46 11.34 -3.35
C VAL A 357 5.19 10.79 -1.96
N LYS A 358 5.49 9.49 -1.74
CA LYS A 358 5.30 8.84 -0.43
C LYS A 358 6.19 9.45 0.66
N LEU A 359 7.45 9.75 0.34
CA LEU A 359 8.41 10.34 1.27
C LEU A 359 8.06 11.78 1.60
N VAL A 360 7.72 12.61 0.62
CA VAL A 360 7.29 14.00 0.88
C VAL A 360 6.06 14.00 1.79
N PHE A 361 5.11 13.09 1.59
CA PHE A 361 3.95 12.96 2.48
C PHE A 361 4.31 12.50 3.90
N ALA A 362 5.28 11.58 4.03
CA ALA A 362 5.80 11.17 5.32
C ALA A 362 6.54 12.31 6.04
N MET A 363 7.35 13.09 5.33
CA MET A 363 8.04 14.26 5.86
C MET A 363 7.04 15.30 6.38
N ARG A 364 5.90 15.49 5.70
CA ARG A 364 4.79 16.31 6.20
C ARG A 364 4.21 15.80 7.50
N SER A 365 4.05 14.48 7.59
CA SER A 365 3.59 13.82 8.82
C SER A 365 4.61 13.93 9.97
N ASP A 366 5.88 14.17 9.64
CA ASP A 366 6.97 14.45 10.60
C ASP A 366 7.05 15.94 11.01
N GLY A 367 6.11 16.78 10.57
CA GLY A 367 5.99 18.17 11.01
C GLY A 367 6.46 19.23 10.00
N MET A 368 6.62 18.86 8.73
CA MET A 368 6.85 19.76 7.60
C MET A 368 5.54 20.38 7.05
#